data_AF-A0A174JLL8-F1
#
_entry.id   AF-A0A174JLL8-F1
#
_cell.length_a   1.000
_cell.length_b   1.000
_cell.length_c   1.000
_cell.angle_alpha   90.00
_cell.angle_beta   90.00
_cell.angle_gamma   90.00
#
_symmetry.space_group_name_H-M   'P 1'
#
loop_
_entity.id
_entity.type
_entity.pdbx_description
1 polymer ?
#
loop_
_entity_poly.entity_id
_entity_poly.type
_entity_poly.pdbx_seq_one_letter_code
_entity_poly.pdbx_strand_id
1 'polypeptide(L)'
;MEAQNKELYLKHMNEEYREKHYPERSVFAAHKKTQKGANAVLSLFFIGLFLAGSLAGFVWSINRIQEIIRDAEEDMLGVGIGISVFFLLLAIGFGALIYVIVKGMRKSADDWIRIVAKAGGLSEQEVREFDRQAMEPDSLILIHLGKLKSFAAGQKDGILTRDYICLYNNNMPRVLKLDRLTEAHLKDNTYYVKVGKTQKKAHYLTINLMSRDNKTAWAETSQESARALQEELVNRCPGIDTAGGAVLAE
;
A
#
# COMPACT_ATOMS: atom_id res chain seq x y z
N MET A 1 30.84 18.57 -1.98
CA MET A 1 30.95 17.16 -2.44
C MET A 1 29.57 16.48 -2.41
N GLU A 2 28.49 17.19 -2.77
CA GLU A 2 27.10 16.74 -2.52
C GLU A 2 26.33 16.34 -3.79
N ALA A 3 26.69 16.89 -4.96
CA ALA A 3 25.96 16.63 -6.21
C ALA A 3 26.03 15.16 -6.69
N GLN A 4 27.07 14.40 -6.30
CA GLN A 4 27.29 13.03 -6.78
C GLN A 4 26.38 11.97 -6.14
N ASN A 5 25.69 12.28 -5.03
CA ASN A 5 24.84 11.32 -4.31
C ASN A 5 23.36 11.39 -4.75
N LYS A 6 22.93 12.50 -5.34
CA LYS A 6 21.53 12.74 -5.74
C LYS A 6 21.05 11.81 -6.85
N GLU A 7 21.91 11.52 -7.83
CA GLU A 7 21.61 10.60 -8.95
C GLU A 7 21.42 9.14 -8.50
N LEU A 8 21.88 8.78 -7.30
CA LEU A 8 21.63 7.46 -6.74
C LEU A 8 20.15 7.28 -6.36
N TYR A 9 19.52 8.35 -5.87
CA TYR A 9 18.18 8.34 -5.29
C TYR A 9 17.11 8.93 -6.22
N LEU A 10 17.50 9.86 -7.11
CA LEU A 10 16.64 10.50 -8.09
C LEU A 10 17.16 10.19 -9.49
N LYS A 11 16.52 9.26 -10.18
CA LYS A 11 16.96 8.83 -11.53
C LYS A 11 15.98 9.28 -12.57
N HIS A 12 16.47 9.75 -13.71
CA HIS A 12 15.59 10.00 -14.84
C HIS A 12 14.88 8.74 -15.30
N MET A 13 13.61 8.91 -15.64
CA MET A 13 12.78 7.87 -16.23
C MET A 13 13.41 7.43 -17.55
N ASN A 14 13.80 6.17 -17.61
CA ASN A 14 14.46 5.59 -18.79
C ASN A 14 13.63 4.43 -19.36
N GLU A 15 13.99 4.01 -20.58
CA GLU A 15 13.26 2.99 -21.30
C GLU A 15 13.26 1.63 -20.61
N GLU A 16 14.42 1.19 -20.11
CA GLU A 16 14.56 -0.08 -19.39
C GLU A 16 13.63 -0.16 -18.18
N TYR A 17 13.54 0.92 -17.40
CA TYR A 17 12.65 1.00 -16.25
C TYR A 17 11.18 0.99 -16.69
N ARG A 18 10.82 1.73 -17.76
CA ARG A 18 9.45 1.76 -18.29
C ARG A 18 9.01 0.39 -18.77
N GLU A 19 9.80 -0.31 -19.56
CA GLU A 19 9.43 -1.64 -20.07
C GLU A 19 9.24 -2.65 -18.93
N LYS A 20 10.10 -2.58 -17.92
CA LYS A 20 10.07 -3.50 -16.78
C LYS A 20 8.91 -3.25 -15.83
N HIS A 21 8.66 -1.98 -15.49
CA HIS A 21 7.71 -1.61 -14.43
C HIS A 21 6.36 -1.12 -14.96
N TYR A 22 6.34 -0.53 -16.17
CA TYR A 22 5.17 0.08 -16.81
C TYR A 22 5.03 -0.34 -18.28
N PRO A 23 4.89 -1.64 -18.59
CA PRO A 23 4.85 -2.13 -19.98
C PRO A 23 3.70 -1.55 -20.81
N GLU A 24 2.58 -1.19 -20.17
CA GLU A 24 1.44 -0.52 -20.80
C GLU A 24 1.55 1.02 -20.78
N ARG A 25 2.73 1.56 -20.45
CA ARG A 25 2.99 3.02 -20.32
C ARG A 25 1.97 3.73 -19.41
N SER A 26 1.61 3.08 -18.30
CA SER A 26 0.68 3.63 -17.32
C SER A 26 1.00 3.09 -15.93
N VAL A 27 1.07 3.99 -14.97
CA VAL A 27 1.21 3.70 -13.54
C VAL A 27 -0.01 2.94 -13.04
N PHE A 28 -1.20 3.35 -13.46
CA PHE A 28 -2.46 2.73 -13.01
C PHE A 28 -2.73 1.37 -13.65
N ALA A 29 -2.33 1.17 -14.90
CA ALA A 29 -2.34 -0.15 -15.53
C ALA A 29 -1.39 -1.13 -14.81
N ALA A 30 -0.17 -0.69 -14.50
CA ALA A 30 0.78 -1.48 -13.72
C ALA A 30 0.25 -1.77 -12.31
N HIS A 31 -0.33 -0.78 -11.63
CA HIS A 31 -0.94 -0.97 -10.32
C HIS A 31 -2.07 -2.03 -10.37
N LYS A 32 -2.98 -1.94 -11.34
CA LYS A 32 -4.03 -2.94 -11.59
C LYS A 32 -3.45 -4.34 -11.78
N LYS A 33 -2.36 -4.50 -12.54
CA LYS A 33 -1.70 -5.80 -12.74
C LYS A 33 -1.16 -6.37 -11.42
N THR A 34 -0.62 -5.52 -10.54
CA THR A 34 -0.16 -5.98 -9.20
C THR A 34 -1.30 -6.52 -8.34
N GLN A 35 -2.51 -5.99 -8.47
CA GLN A 35 -3.70 -6.48 -7.77
C GLN A 35 -4.17 -7.85 -8.27
N LYS A 36 -3.81 -8.23 -9.50
CA LYS A 36 -4.15 -9.53 -10.12
C LYS A 36 -2.97 -10.51 -10.16
N GLY A 37 -1.87 -10.19 -9.47
CA GLY A 37 -0.64 -10.99 -9.52
C GLY A 37 -0.80 -12.39 -8.93
N ALA A 38 0.21 -13.25 -9.17
CA ALA A 38 0.25 -14.64 -8.68
C ALA A 38 0.00 -14.74 -7.16
N ASN A 39 0.47 -13.75 -6.38
CA ASN A 39 0.25 -13.70 -4.94
C ASN A 39 -1.24 -13.55 -4.58
N ALA A 40 -2.02 -12.74 -5.33
CA ALA A 40 -3.45 -12.57 -5.09
C ALA A 40 -4.23 -13.86 -5.40
N VAL A 41 -3.86 -14.56 -6.47
CA VAL A 41 -4.44 -15.87 -6.83
C VAL A 41 -4.13 -16.91 -5.76
N LEU A 42 -2.88 -16.96 -5.29
CA LEU A 42 -2.46 -17.88 -4.23
C LEU A 42 -3.17 -17.58 -2.90
N SER A 43 -3.30 -16.30 -2.54
CA SER A 43 -4.08 -15.88 -1.36
C SER A 43 -5.54 -16.32 -1.47
N LEU A 44 -6.18 -16.12 -2.62
CA LEU A 44 -7.57 -16.58 -2.84
C LEU A 44 -7.71 -18.10 -2.72
N PHE A 45 -6.72 -18.87 -3.19
CA PHE A 45 -6.71 -20.32 -3.04
C PHE A 45 -6.70 -20.74 -1.56
N PHE A 46 -5.78 -20.20 -0.76
CA PHE A 46 -5.71 -20.53 0.67
C PHE A 46 -6.95 -20.07 1.44
N ILE A 47 -7.43 -18.85 1.19
CA ILE A 47 -8.66 -18.34 1.84
C ILE A 47 -9.87 -19.21 1.43
N GLY A 48 -9.93 -19.66 0.17
CA GLY A 48 -10.95 -20.58 -0.31
C GLY A 48 -10.93 -21.92 0.43
N LEU A 49 -9.74 -22.49 0.70
CA LEU A 49 -9.60 -23.70 1.52
C LEU A 49 -10.12 -23.48 2.95
N PHE A 50 -9.79 -22.35 3.58
CA PHE A 50 -10.30 -22.02 4.91
C PHE A 50 -11.82 -21.83 4.93
N LEU A 51 -12.39 -21.20 3.90
CA LEU A 51 -13.84 -21.07 3.75
C LEU A 51 -14.50 -22.45 3.62
N ALA A 52 -13.96 -23.32 2.77
CA ALA A 52 -14.47 -24.68 2.58
C ALA A 52 -14.42 -25.49 3.88
N GLY A 53 -13.31 -25.42 4.62
CA GLY A 53 -13.17 -26.03 5.94
C GLY A 53 -14.16 -25.47 6.97
N SER A 54 -14.41 -24.16 6.94
CA SER A 54 -15.39 -23.51 7.84
C SER A 54 -16.82 -23.97 7.54
N LEU A 55 -17.19 -24.08 6.26
CA LEU A 55 -18.50 -24.59 5.85
C LEU A 55 -18.66 -26.08 6.19
N ALA A 56 -17.63 -26.90 5.97
CA ALA A 56 -17.64 -28.31 6.34
C ALA A 56 -17.76 -28.49 7.86
N GLY A 57 -17.01 -27.71 8.64
CA GLY A 57 -17.11 -27.69 10.10
C GLY A 57 -18.50 -27.27 10.59
N PHE A 58 -19.12 -26.27 9.92
CA PHE A 58 -20.49 -25.86 10.22
C PHE A 58 -21.50 -27.00 9.96
N VAL A 59 -21.46 -27.63 8.79
CA VAL A 59 -22.36 -28.76 8.47
C VAL A 59 -22.16 -29.92 9.45
N TRP A 60 -20.90 -30.26 9.75
CA TRP A 60 -20.58 -31.29 10.74
C TRP A 60 -21.14 -30.95 12.12
N SER A 61 -21.02 -29.69 12.56
CA SER A 61 -21.53 -29.25 13.86
C SER A 61 -23.06 -29.30 13.96
N ILE A 62 -23.77 -28.98 12.86
CA ILE A 62 -25.23 -29.13 12.78
C ILE A 62 -25.63 -30.61 12.90
N ASN A 63 -24.96 -31.51 12.18
CA ASN A 63 -25.22 -32.94 12.30
C ASN A 63 -24.99 -33.44 13.72
N ARG A 64 -23.93 -32.94 14.39
CA ARG A 64 -23.63 -33.30 15.78
C ARG A 64 -24.69 -32.77 16.78
N ILE A 65 -25.21 -31.56 16.55
CA ILE A 65 -26.35 -31.04 17.35
C ILE A 65 -27.57 -31.95 17.21
N GLN A 66 -27.87 -32.42 16.00
CA GLN A 66 -29.00 -33.32 15.79
C GLN A 66 -28.84 -34.64 16.55
N GLU A 67 -27.62 -35.19 16.61
CA GLU A 67 -27.30 -36.37 17.42
C GLU A 67 -27.49 -36.10 18.92
N ILE A 68 -26.97 -34.97 19.43
CA ILE A 68 -27.10 -34.57 20.84
C ILE A 68 -28.58 -34.44 21.24
N ILE A 69 -29.40 -33.83 20.38
CA ILE A 69 -30.86 -33.70 20.60
C ILE A 69 -31.52 -35.08 20.63
N ARG A 70 -31.15 -35.98 19.72
CA ARG A 70 -31.69 -37.34 19.66
C ARG A 70 -31.33 -38.15 20.90
N ASP A 71 -30.10 -38.00 21.38
CA ASP A 71 -29.55 -38.77 22.50
C ASP A 71 -29.88 -38.12 23.86
N ALA A 72 -30.66 -37.02 23.87
CA ALA A 72 -31.14 -36.27 25.04
C ALA A 72 -30.03 -35.75 25.98
N GLU A 73 -28.85 -35.44 25.43
CA GLU A 73 -27.70 -34.92 26.17
C GLU A 73 -27.79 -33.38 26.32
N GLU A 74 -28.73 -32.89 27.13
CA GLU A 74 -29.01 -31.44 27.29
C GLU A 74 -27.76 -30.61 27.68
N ASP A 75 -26.87 -31.16 28.49
CA ASP A 75 -25.63 -30.49 28.93
C ASP A 75 -24.66 -30.19 27.76
N MET A 76 -24.72 -30.97 26.68
CA MET A 76 -23.83 -30.82 25.51
C MET A 76 -24.43 -29.93 24.41
N LEU A 77 -25.73 -29.62 24.48
CA LEU A 77 -26.44 -28.85 23.46
C LEU A 77 -25.88 -27.43 23.33
N GLY A 78 -25.59 -26.77 24.45
CA GLY A 78 -24.98 -25.44 24.46
C GLY A 78 -23.59 -25.41 23.81
N VAL A 79 -22.79 -26.45 24.02
CA VAL A 79 -21.46 -26.60 23.41
C VAL A 79 -21.58 -26.78 21.89
N GLY A 80 -22.51 -27.62 21.44
CA GLY A 80 -22.77 -27.85 20.01
C GLY A 80 -23.18 -26.56 19.29
N ILE A 81 -24.10 -25.79 19.89
CA ILE A 81 -24.52 -24.48 19.37
C ILE A 81 -23.33 -23.51 19.29
N GLY A 82 -22.52 -23.43 20.34
CA GLY A 82 -21.34 -22.57 20.38
C GLY A 82 -20.36 -22.87 19.24
N ILE A 83 -20.06 -24.16 19.00
CA ILE A 83 -19.19 -24.60 17.91
C ILE A 83 -19.79 -24.26 16.54
N SER A 84 -21.11 -24.41 16.38
CA SER A 84 -21.80 -24.08 15.13
C SER A 84 -21.74 -22.59 14.81
N VAL A 85 -21.99 -21.74 15.80
CA VAL A 85 -21.87 -20.28 15.65
C VAL A 85 -20.43 -19.88 15.30
N PHE A 86 -19.43 -20.51 15.92
CA PHE A 86 -18.03 -20.26 15.60
C PHE A 86 -17.69 -20.54 14.13
N PHE A 87 -18.07 -21.71 13.60
CA PHE A 87 -17.82 -22.04 12.19
C PHE A 87 -18.60 -21.14 11.23
N LEU A 88 -19.82 -20.74 11.58
CA LEU A 88 -20.59 -19.78 10.79
C LEU A 88 -19.89 -18.41 10.71
N LEU A 89 -19.39 -17.90 11.83
CA LEU A 89 -18.65 -16.63 11.86
C LEU A 89 -17.36 -16.69 11.04
N LEU A 90 -16.63 -17.81 11.10
CA LEU A 90 -15.46 -18.03 10.25
C LEU A 90 -15.83 -18.03 8.76
N ALA A 91 -16.91 -18.73 8.38
CA ALA A 91 -17.36 -18.77 6.99
C ALA A 91 -17.74 -17.37 6.47
N ILE A 92 -18.45 -16.58 7.29
CA ILE A 92 -18.78 -15.18 6.96
C ILE A 92 -17.49 -14.34 6.82
N GLY A 93 -16.55 -14.47 7.76
CA GLY A 93 -15.29 -13.72 7.75
C GLY A 93 -14.45 -14.00 6.50
N PHE A 94 -14.24 -15.27 6.16
CA PHE A 94 -13.51 -15.64 4.95
C PHE A 94 -14.26 -15.26 3.67
N GLY A 95 -15.60 -15.39 3.64
CA GLY A 95 -16.42 -14.94 2.53
C GLY A 95 -16.30 -13.43 2.27
N ALA A 96 -16.33 -12.63 3.34
CA ALA A 96 -16.11 -11.18 3.27
C ALA A 96 -14.71 -10.83 2.76
N LEU A 97 -13.68 -11.56 3.21
CA LEU A 97 -12.31 -11.37 2.74
C LEU A 97 -12.15 -11.67 1.25
N ILE A 98 -12.70 -12.78 0.76
CA ILE A 98 -12.73 -13.12 -0.66
C ILE A 98 -13.44 -12.00 -1.45
N TYR A 99 -14.60 -11.54 -0.97
CA TYR A 99 -15.35 -10.47 -1.63
C TYR A 99 -14.51 -9.20 -1.79
N VAL A 100 -13.79 -8.77 -0.74
CA VAL A 100 -12.92 -7.57 -0.79
C VAL A 100 -11.79 -7.75 -1.82
N ILE A 101 -11.10 -8.89 -1.81
CA ILE A 101 -10.00 -9.16 -2.74
C ILE A 101 -10.52 -9.18 -4.19
N VAL A 102 -11.59 -9.93 -4.46
CA VAL A 102 -12.19 -10.02 -5.79
C VAL A 102 -12.70 -8.65 -6.26
N LYS A 103 -13.31 -7.85 -5.37
CA LYS A 103 -13.75 -6.48 -5.68
C LYS A 103 -12.58 -5.56 -6.02
N GLY A 104 -11.42 -5.74 -5.41
CA GLY A 104 -10.18 -5.04 -5.75
C GLY A 104 -9.66 -5.47 -7.13
N MET A 105 -9.60 -6.77 -7.39
CA MET A 105 -9.17 -7.33 -8.68
C MET A 105 -10.04 -6.91 -9.86
N ARG A 106 -11.35 -6.71 -9.64
CA ARG A 106 -12.28 -6.30 -10.71
C ARG A 106 -12.12 -4.83 -11.13
N LYS A 107 -11.38 -4.01 -10.38
CA LYS A 107 -11.21 -2.59 -10.71
C LYS A 107 -10.47 -2.38 -12.02
N SER A 108 -10.99 -1.49 -12.84
CA SER A 108 -10.33 -0.99 -14.04
C SER A 108 -9.22 0.01 -13.68
N ALA A 109 -8.40 0.41 -14.67
CA ALA A 109 -7.45 1.50 -14.47
C ALA A 109 -8.19 2.82 -14.18
N ASP A 110 -9.34 3.05 -14.81
CA ASP A 110 -10.18 4.23 -14.56
C ASP A 110 -10.75 4.26 -13.13
N ASP A 111 -11.10 3.10 -12.57
CA ASP A 111 -11.52 3.01 -11.17
C ASP A 111 -10.39 3.44 -10.23
N TRP A 112 -9.15 3.04 -10.54
CA TRP A 112 -7.97 3.46 -9.77
C TRP A 112 -7.70 4.95 -9.91
N ILE A 113 -7.80 5.50 -11.12
CA ILE A 113 -7.70 6.95 -11.36
C ILE A 113 -8.71 7.70 -10.50
N ARG A 114 -9.97 7.26 -10.45
CA ARG A 114 -11.01 7.87 -9.62
C ARG A 114 -10.70 7.80 -8.11
N ILE A 115 -10.21 6.65 -7.64
CA ILE A 115 -9.82 6.47 -6.24
C ILE A 115 -8.66 7.40 -5.86
N VAL A 116 -7.64 7.46 -6.72
CA VAL A 116 -6.43 8.26 -6.52
C VAL A 116 -6.75 9.76 -6.59
N ALA A 117 -7.61 10.17 -7.53
CA ALA A 117 -8.11 11.53 -7.64
C ALA A 117 -8.77 11.99 -6.33
N LYS A 118 -9.72 11.20 -5.81
CA LYS A 118 -10.37 11.48 -4.52
C LYS A 118 -9.37 11.50 -3.35
N ALA A 119 -8.43 10.57 -3.33
CA ALA A 119 -7.40 10.47 -2.31
C ALA A 119 -6.45 11.68 -2.28
N GLY A 120 -6.06 12.18 -3.45
CA GLY A 120 -5.14 13.33 -3.60
C GLY A 120 -5.83 14.69 -3.65
N GLY A 121 -7.17 14.76 -3.63
CA GLY A 121 -7.89 16.02 -3.84
C GLY A 121 -7.73 16.58 -5.25
N LEU A 122 -7.57 15.69 -6.24
CA LEU A 122 -7.37 16.01 -7.65
C LEU A 122 -8.62 15.65 -8.46
N SER A 123 -8.75 16.25 -9.64
CA SER A 123 -9.67 15.77 -10.66
C SER A 123 -9.16 14.49 -11.34
N GLU A 124 -10.05 13.71 -11.96
CA GLU A 124 -9.63 12.54 -12.76
C GLU A 124 -8.74 12.95 -13.94
N GLN A 125 -8.92 14.16 -14.50
CA GLN A 125 -8.08 14.70 -15.58
C GLN A 125 -6.67 15.01 -15.09
N GLU A 126 -6.50 15.62 -13.92
CA GLU A 126 -5.17 15.86 -13.32
C GLU A 126 -4.43 14.55 -13.06
N VAL A 127 -5.13 13.50 -12.63
CA VAL A 127 -4.51 12.18 -12.40
C VAL A 127 -4.14 11.49 -13.73
N ARG A 128 -4.93 11.66 -14.79
CA ARG A 128 -4.56 11.17 -16.14
C ARG A 128 -3.35 11.92 -16.69
N GLU A 129 -3.28 13.22 -16.44
CA GLU A 129 -2.12 14.04 -16.83
C GLU A 129 -0.86 13.61 -16.07
N PHE A 130 -0.97 13.31 -14.78
CA PHE A 130 0.12 12.65 -14.04
C PHE A 130 0.54 11.33 -14.72
N ASP A 131 -0.40 10.45 -15.07
CA ASP A 131 -0.08 9.15 -15.68
C ASP A 131 0.70 9.30 -16.98
N ARG A 132 0.32 10.30 -17.79
CA ARG A 132 0.99 10.69 -19.03
C ARG A 132 2.40 11.21 -18.75
N GLN A 133 2.53 12.20 -17.86
CA GLN A 133 3.81 12.82 -17.52
C GLN A 133 4.79 11.83 -16.89
N ALA A 134 4.30 10.90 -16.05
CA ALA A 134 5.10 9.90 -15.38
C ALA A 134 5.92 9.04 -16.35
N MET A 135 5.45 8.90 -17.59
CA MET A 135 6.14 8.14 -18.64
C MET A 135 7.12 8.98 -19.46
N GLU A 136 7.19 10.29 -19.25
CA GLU A 136 8.09 11.19 -19.98
C GLU A 136 9.53 11.11 -19.45
N PRO A 137 10.57 11.34 -20.28
CA PRO A 137 11.98 11.22 -19.86
C PRO A 137 12.44 12.23 -18.80
N ASP A 138 11.75 13.35 -18.69
CA ASP A 138 11.99 14.40 -17.68
C ASP A 138 11.42 14.04 -16.31
N SER A 139 10.60 12.99 -16.20
CA SER A 139 10.17 12.45 -14.91
C SER A 139 11.32 11.76 -14.18
N LEU A 140 11.28 11.83 -12.85
CA LEU A 140 12.25 11.23 -11.96
C LEU A 140 11.62 10.04 -11.23
N ILE A 141 12.36 8.93 -11.19
CA ILE A 141 12.14 7.77 -10.34
C ILE A 141 12.74 8.08 -8.97
N LEU A 142 11.93 7.95 -7.93
CA LEU A 142 12.31 8.22 -6.54
C LEU A 142 12.65 6.90 -5.83
N ILE A 143 13.95 6.66 -5.60
CA ILE A 143 14.44 5.46 -4.94
C ILE A 143 14.61 5.76 -3.45
N HIS A 144 13.60 5.39 -2.66
CA HIS A 144 13.58 5.69 -1.22
C HIS A 144 14.47 4.77 -0.40
N LEU A 145 14.57 3.50 -0.78
CA LEU A 145 15.34 2.46 -0.09
C LEU A 145 16.19 1.67 -1.08
N GLY A 146 17.31 1.13 -0.60
CA GLY A 146 18.07 0.13 -1.36
C GLY A 146 17.23 -1.12 -1.64
N LYS A 147 17.50 -1.82 -2.75
CA LYS A 147 16.69 -2.94 -3.27
C LYS A 147 16.25 -3.97 -2.22
N LEU A 148 17.16 -4.43 -1.35
CA LEU A 148 16.86 -5.44 -0.33
C LEU A 148 15.88 -4.92 0.72
N LYS A 149 16.10 -3.70 1.23
CA LYS A 149 15.21 -3.06 2.21
C LYS A 149 13.85 -2.74 1.59
N SER A 150 13.84 -2.23 0.36
CA SER A 150 12.61 -1.96 -0.39
C SER A 150 11.76 -3.22 -0.56
N PHE A 151 12.40 -4.35 -0.88
CA PHE A 151 11.72 -5.64 -0.98
C PHE A 151 11.15 -6.11 0.36
N ALA A 152 11.93 -6.03 1.44
CA ALA A 152 11.49 -6.43 2.77
C ALA A 152 10.34 -5.56 3.32
N ALA A 153 10.38 -4.26 3.07
CA ALA A 153 9.34 -3.30 3.46
C ALA A 153 8.12 -3.31 2.51
N GLY A 154 8.23 -3.96 1.34
CA GLY A 154 7.24 -3.83 0.28
C GLY A 154 7.10 -2.41 -0.27
N GLN A 155 8.13 -1.58 -0.09
CA GLN A 155 8.17 -0.20 -0.57
C GLN A 155 8.39 -0.17 -2.08
N LYS A 156 7.63 0.67 -2.77
CA LYS A 156 7.79 0.95 -4.21
C LYS A 156 8.52 2.26 -4.40
N ASP A 157 9.23 2.37 -5.52
CA ASP A 157 9.81 3.63 -5.98
C ASP A 157 8.69 4.64 -6.24
N GLY A 158 8.90 5.89 -5.85
CA GLY A 158 8.00 6.99 -6.19
C GLY A 158 8.25 7.53 -7.59
N ILE A 159 7.41 8.47 -8.03
CA ILE A 159 7.58 9.19 -9.29
C ILE A 159 7.41 10.68 -9.03
N LEU A 160 8.32 11.50 -9.53
CA LEU A 160 8.22 12.95 -9.54
C LEU A 160 8.21 13.44 -10.98
N THR A 161 7.12 14.03 -11.41
CA THR A 161 6.97 14.64 -12.73
C THR A 161 7.23 16.15 -12.65
N ARG A 162 6.99 16.88 -13.75
CA ARG A 162 7.02 18.34 -13.77
C ARG A 162 6.00 18.98 -12.82
N ASP A 163 4.80 18.40 -12.69
CA ASP A 163 3.67 19.01 -11.97
C ASP A 163 3.18 18.18 -10.77
N TYR A 164 3.60 16.92 -10.66
CA TYR A 164 3.04 15.98 -9.68
C TYR A 164 4.12 15.14 -9.00
N ILE A 165 3.79 14.64 -7.81
CA ILE A 165 4.56 13.62 -7.11
C ILE A 165 3.65 12.48 -6.69
N CYS A 166 4.13 11.25 -6.88
CA CYS A 166 3.46 10.03 -6.46
C CYS A 166 4.33 9.23 -5.51
N LEU A 167 3.85 9.03 -4.29
CA LEU A 167 4.42 8.08 -3.32
C LEU A 167 3.43 6.92 -3.10
N TYR A 168 3.91 5.82 -2.51
CA TYR A 168 3.12 4.60 -2.32
C TYR A 168 2.91 4.30 -0.84
N ASN A 169 1.80 4.79 -0.28
CA ASN A 169 1.40 4.47 1.09
C ASN A 169 0.81 3.07 1.11
N ASN A 170 1.49 2.10 1.72
CA ASN A 170 1.03 0.70 1.77
C ASN A 170 0.64 0.16 0.38
N ASN A 171 1.52 0.35 -0.61
CA ASN A 171 1.30 0.01 -2.03
C ASN A 171 0.23 0.80 -2.78
N MET A 172 -0.51 1.71 -2.13
CA MET A 172 -1.50 2.57 -2.78
C MET A 172 -0.83 3.83 -3.36
N PRO A 173 -0.93 4.11 -4.67
CA PRO A 173 -0.41 5.35 -5.24
C PRO A 173 -1.14 6.55 -4.64
N ARG A 174 -0.37 7.53 -4.16
CA ARG A 174 -0.84 8.83 -3.66
C ARG A 174 -0.21 9.91 -4.49
N VAL A 175 -1.01 10.49 -5.38
CA VAL A 175 -0.60 11.58 -6.27
C VAL A 175 -0.97 12.90 -5.62
N LEU A 176 0.01 13.79 -5.50
CA LEU A 176 -0.14 15.17 -5.06
C LEU A 176 0.39 16.10 -6.16
N LYS A 177 -0.22 17.29 -6.27
CA LYS A 177 0.24 18.33 -7.19
C LYS A 177 1.28 19.21 -6.52
N LEU A 178 2.37 19.51 -7.22
CA LEU A 178 3.52 20.24 -6.66
C LEU A 178 3.17 21.68 -6.27
N ASP A 179 2.36 22.37 -7.07
CA ASP A 179 1.90 23.74 -6.79
C ASP A 179 1.03 23.87 -5.53
N ARG A 180 0.50 22.75 -5.02
CA ARG A 180 -0.29 22.66 -3.78
C ARG A 180 0.51 22.08 -2.63
N LEU A 181 1.75 21.65 -2.84
CA LEU A 181 2.56 21.02 -1.80
C LEU A 181 3.07 22.07 -0.81
N THR A 182 2.81 21.85 0.47
CA THR A 182 3.14 22.79 1.55
C THR A 182 4.22 22.26 2.48
N GLU A 183 4.29 20.94 2.68
CA GLU A 183 5.21 20.32 3.63
C GLU A 183 5.88 19.08 3.04
N ALA A 184 7.13 18.87 3.42
CA ALA A 184 7.91 17.66 3.16
C ALA A 184 8.79 17.36 4.39
N HIS A 185 8.27 16.58 5.35
CA HIS A 185 8.96 16.32 6.62
C HIS A 185 9.50 14.90 6.73
N LEU A 186 10.61 14.74 7.44
CA LEU A 186 11.11 13.44 7.85
C LEU A 186 10.49 13.06 9.19
N LYS A 187 9.96 11.84 9.32
CA LYS A 187 9.44 11.30 10.59
C LYS A 187 10.09 9.98 10.93
N ASP A 188 10.58 9.86 12.16
CA ASP A 188 11.03 8.60 12.75
C ASP A 188 9.84 7.89 13.39
N ASN A 189 9.37 6.83 12.75
CA ASN A 189 8.24 6.04 13.21
C ASN A 189 8.72 4.75 13.85
N THR A 190 7.86 4.17 14.68
CA THR A 190 8.28 3.01 15.47
C THR A 190 7.30 1.85 15.37
N TYR A 191 7.81 0.64 15.25
CA TYR A 191 7.02 -0.59 15.28
C TYR A 191 7.67 -1.63 16.17
N TYR A 192 6.86 -2.54 16.71
CA TYR A 192 7.35 -3.59 17.59
C TYR A 192 7.58 -4.88 16.80
N VAL A 193 8.79 -5.41 16.90
CA VAL A 193 9.17 -6.70 16.31
C VAL A 193 9.29 -7.72 17.43
N LYS A 194 8.60 -8.84 17.29
CA LYS A 194 8.75 -9.97 18.20
C LYS A 194 10.03 -10.73 17.85
N VAL A 195 10.99 -10.75 18.76
CA VAL A 195 12.26 -11.49 18.64
C VAL A 195 12.29 -12.52 19.78
N GLY A 196 11.94 -13.77 19.43
CA GLY A 196 11.76 -14.84 20.41
C GLY A 196 10.63 -14.54 21.39
N LYS A 197 10.96 -14.47 22.69
CA LYS A 197 10.02 -14.11 23.77
C LYS A 197 9.96 -12.60 24.07
N THR A 198 10.78 -11.79 23.40
CA THR A 198 10.88 -10.35 23.66
C THR A 198 10.28 -9.53 22.52
N GLN A 199 9.72 -8.36 22.83
CA GLN A 199 9.39 -7.34 21.83
C GLN A 199 10.48 -6.29 21.80
N LYS A 200 11.03 -6.03 20.61
CA LYS A 200 12.00 -4.95 20.38
C LYS A 200 11.34 -3.85 19.56
N LYS A 201 11.55 -2.62 19.98
CA LYS A 201 11.14 -1.43 19.23
C LYS A 201 12.12 -1.26 18.06
N ALA A 202 11.59 -1.28 16.85
CA ALA A 202 12.31 -1.01 15.62
C ALA A 202 11.87 0.35 15.07
N HIS A 203 12.82 1.09 14.52
CA HIS A 203 12.64 2.42 13.99
C HIS A 203 12.69 2.37 12.47
N TYR A 204 11.83 3.15 11.82
CA TYR A 204 11.86 3.34 10.38
C TYR A 204 11.55 4.78 10.02
N LEU A 205 12.34 5.32 9.12
CA LEU A 205 12.24 6.71 8.69
C LEU A 205 11.27 6.81 7.51
N THR A 206 10.44 7.84 7.52
CA THR A 206 9.53 8.16 6.40
C THR A 206 9.71 9.60 5.95
N ILE A 207 9.53 9.84 4.66
CA ILE A 207 9.27 11.18 4.13
C ILE A 207 7.76 11.35 3.98
N ASN A 208 7.22 12.40 4.59
CA ASN A 208 5.80 12.72 4.63
C ASN A 208 5.57 14.03 3.88
N LEU A 209 4.71 13.96 2.88
CA LEU A 209 4.31 15.08 2.05
C LEU A 209 2.89 15.50 2.42
N MET A 210 2.65 16.81 2.46
CA MET A 210 1.32 17.36 2.69
C MET A 210 1.00 18.45 1.69
N SER A 211 -0.22 18.41 1.14
CA SER A 211 -0.77 19.50 0.34
C SER A 211 -1.54 20.50 1.20
N ARG A 212 -1.77 21.69 0.65
CA ARG A 212 -2.61 22.75 1.23
C ARG A 212 -4.02 22.28 1.62
N ASP A 213 -4.54 21.25 0.95
CA ASP A 213 -5.85 20.65 1.22
C ASP A 213 -5.77 19.50 2.26
N ASN A 214 -4.68 19.43 3.03
CA ASN A 214 -4.36 18.40 4.01
C ASN A 214 -4.35 16.97 3.44
N LYS A 215 -4.02 16.82 2.15
CA LYS A 215 -3.83 15.49 1.54
C LYS A 215 -2.39 15.05 1.73
N THR A 216 -2.20 13.79 2.10
CA THR A 216 -0.89 13.26 2.46
C THR A 216 -0.43 12.12 1.57
N ALA A 217 0.87 12.05 1.37
CA ALA A 217 1.58 10.96 0.71
C ALA A 217 2.85 10.68 1.51
N TRP A 218 3.22 9.42 1.70
CA TRP A 218 4.43 9.07 2.44
C TRP A 218 5.07 7.80 1.90
N ALA A 219 6.37 7.68 2.15
CA ALA A 219 7.17 6.50 1.80
C ALA A 219 8.21 6.25 2.89
N GLU A 220 8.47 4.98 3.21
CA GLU A 220 9.66 4.60 3.98
C GLU A 220 10.91 4.92 3.16
N THR A 221 11.91 5.53 3.79
CA THR A 221 13.07 6.11 3.11
C THR A 221 14.34 6.04 3.94
N SER A 222 15.50 6.11 3.29
CA SER A 222 16.75 6.48 3.97
C SER A 222 16.83 7.99 4.16
N GLN A 223 17.69 8.44 5.07
CA GLN A 223 17.88 9.87 5.33
C GLN A 223 18.46 10.59 4.12
N GLU A 224 19.41 9.97 3.42
CA GLU A 224 20.05 10.51 2.23
C GLU A 224 19.06 10.67 1.08
N SER A 225 18.23 9.65 0.84
CA SER A 225 17.17 9.71 -0.18
C SER A 225 16.13 10.79 0.15
N ALA A 226 15.71 10.88 1.42
CA ALA A 226 14.76 11.89 1.86
C ALA A 226 15.32 13.31 1.69
N ARG A 227 16.60 13.52 2.00
CA ARG A 227 17.28 14.80 1.82
C ARG A 227 17.41 15.18 0.35
N ALA A 228 17.77 14.23 -0.51
CA ALA A 228 17.82 14.44 -1.95
C ALA A 228 16.44 14.85 -2.51
N LEU A 229 15.36 14.24 -2.04
CA LEU A 229 14.01 14.62 -2.42
C LEU A 229 13.61 16.01 -1.88
N GLN A 230 13.90 16.32 -0.61
CA GLN A 230 13.63 17.63 -0.03
C GLN A 230 14.33 18.74 -0.82
N GLU A 231 15.59 18.56 -1.17
CA GLU A 231 16.35 19.53 -1.98
C GLU A 231 15.69 19.76 -3.35
N GLU A 232 15.26 18.69 -4.02
CA GLU A 232 14.55 18.80 -5.29
C GLU A 232 13.18 19.51 -5.16
N LEU A 233 12.45 19.23 -4.07
CA LEU A 233 11.16 19.86 -3.82
C LEU A 233 11.30 21.34 -3.46
N VAL A 234 12.33 21.73 -2.71
CA VAL A 234 12.61 23.16 -2.41
C VAL A 234 12.88 23.95 -3.69
N ASN A 235 13.58 23.35 -4.66
CA ASN A 235 13.85 23.99 -5.94
C ASN A 235 12.58 24.16 -6.80
N ARG A 236 11.63 23.22 -6.72
CA ARG A 236 10.40 23.23 -7.55
C ARG A 236 9.19 23.90 -6.88
N CYS A 237 9.16 23.93 -5.54
CA CYS A 237 8.05 24.41 -4.74
C CYS A 237 8.55 25.48 -3.75
N PRO A 238 8.68 26.74 -4.20
CA PRO A 238 9.15 27.82 -3.34
C PRO A 238 8.28 27.97 -2.09
N GLY A 239 8.89 27.94 -0.91
CA GLY A 239 8.19 28.08 0.37
C GLY A 239 7.66 26.78 0.97
N ILE A 240 7.99 25.62 0.40
CA ILE A 240 7.71 24.33 1.05
C ILE A 240 8.44 24.23 2.40
N ASP A 241 7.72 23.85 3.45
CA ASP A 241 8.32 23.60 4.75
C ASP A 241 8.95 22.20 4.81
N THR A 242 10.25 22.17 5.09
CA THR A 242 11.02 20.94 5.25
C THR A 242 11.44 20.69 6.70
N ALA A 243 11.07 21.58 7.63
CA ALA A 243 11.59 21.64 9.00
C ALA A 243 13.13 21.72 9.07
N GLY A 244 13.77 22.35 8.08
CA GLY A 244 15.24 22.32 7.92
C GLY A 244 15.81 20.91 7.69
N GLY A 245 14.93 19.97 7.31
CA GLY A 245 15.10 18.53 7.25
C GLY A 245 15.39 17.85 8.59
N ALA A 246 15.09 18.50 9.71
CA ALA A 246 15.06 17.83 11.00
C ALA A 246 14.17 16.58 10.93
N VAL A 247 14.59 15.52 11.63
CA VAL A 247 13.77 14.32 11.79
C VAL A 247 12.83 14.58 12.96
N LEU A 248 11.53 14.61 12.66
CA LEU A 248 10.50 14.79 13.67
C LEU A 248 10.22 13.44 14.34
N ALA A 249 10.02 13.46 15.64
CA ALA A 249 9.50 12.30 16.36
C ALA A 249 8.01 12.10 16.01
N GLU A 250 7.56 10.84 16.04
CA GLU A 250 6.15 10.47 15.92
C GLU A 250 5.27 11.12 17.00
#